data_AF-A0A2V3PTQ9-F1
#
_entry.id   AF-A0A2V3PTQ9-F1
#
_cell.length_a   1.000
_cell.length_b   1.000
_cell.length_c   1.000
_cell.angle_alpha   90.00
_cell.angle_beta   90.00
_cell.angle_gamma   90.00
#
_symmetry.space_group_name_H-M   'P 1'
#
loop_
_entity.id
_entity.type
_entity.pdbx_description
1 polymer ?
#
loop_
_entity_poly.entity_id
_entity_poly.type
_entity_poly.pdbx_seq_one_letter_code
_entity_poly.pdbx_strand_id
1 'polypeptide(L)'
;MKKLLFTLIFTLIPIYIFCQTVNPFQKLGYDLLVATSSKGEFEEFHDQTDMVEIGSVLFDTKTKQIVKVLDEGQTTIDIPAATAAMSIDPHCERYYWISPYAYAANNPIKFIDPDGRDIYRFDDKSGQFTLAVQNNDKTDQIGKFKYDKKTDTYTLQTNKKGEAKTRMDGIEKGILKDGINFKTENNLVAVGGENQATLSGVQDFIMNFSEMVGVEISGYDLANKGTENISNVHIGKYENNKYDKAYKNYNGQRDYPSVMGNLYEHTDWHTHPSRAAVSDKTRPSEQDLNGKSNTQKYHKQVKKFTILTLGYSPIEY
;
A
#
# COMPACT_ATOMS: atom_id res chain seq x y z
N MET A 1 31.49 -55.75 49.24
CA MET A 1 32.13 -54.73 48.36
C MET A 1 32.28 -55.11 46.88
N LYS A 2 31.80 -56.27 46.40
CA LYS A 2 31.89 -56.66 44.96
C LYS A 2 30.56 -56.51 44.17
N LYS A 3 29.46 -56.11 44.81
CA LYS A 3 28.16 -55.88 44.15
C LYS A 3 27.79 -54.40 43.97
N LEU A 4 28.61 -53.47 44.46
CA LEU A 4 28.44 -52.03 44.24
C LEU A 4 29.29 -51.48 43.09
N LEU A 5 30.28 -52.24 42.62
CA LEU A 5 31.18 -51.83 41.54
C LEU A 5 30.58 -52.09 40.14
N PHE A 6 29.62 -53.01 40.03
CA PHE A 6 29.03 -53.38 38.73
C PHE A 6 27.89 -52.46 38.30
N THR A 7 27.22 -51.79 39.24
CA THR A 7 26.18 -50.79 38.98
C THR A 7 26.75 -49.41 38.64
N LEU A 8 28.02 -49.14 38.99
CA LEU A 8 28.71 -47.91 38.63
C LEU A 8 29.30 -47.95 37.21
N ILE A 9 29.55 -49.15 36.66
CA ILE A 9 30.09 -49.33 35.30
C ILE A 9 28.98 -49.23 34.23
N PHE A 10 27.72 -49.49 34.59
CA PHE A 10 26.58 -49.33 33.68
C PHE A 10 25.88 -47.96 33.73
N THR A 11 26.29 -47.08 34.65
CA THR A 11 25.77 -45.70 34.77
C THR A 11 26.79 -44.63 34.37
N LEU A 12 28.01 -45.03 33.99
CA LEU A 12 29.09 -44.16 33.48
C LEU A 12 29.35 -44.31 31.96
N ILE A 13 28.42 -44.95 31.23
CA ILE A 13 28.36 -44.86 29.76
C ILE A 13 27.01 -44.21 29.42
N PRO A 14 26.92 -42.88 29.58
CA PRO A 14 26.46 -42.10 28.43
C PRO A 14 27.13 -40.72 28.35
N ILE A 15 28.45 -40.60 28.24
CA ILE A 15 29.09 -39.29 27.96
C ILE A 15 30.32 -39.41 27.05
N TYR A 16 30.26 -40.28 26.03
CA TYR A 16 31.24 -40.28 24.94
C TYR A 16 30.59 -40.52 23.58
N ILE A 17 29.46 -39.86 23.29
CA ILE A 17 29.11 -39.50 21.91
C ILE A 17 28.41 -38.15 22.02
N PHE A 18 29.12 -37.08 21.68
CA PHE A 18 28.65 -35.83 21.03
C PHE A 18 29.76 -34.80 21.16
N CYS A 19 30.95 -35.15 20.68
CA CYS A 19 31.93 -34.19 20.22
C CYS A 19 32.66 -34.84 19.04
N GLN A 20 31.88 -35.16 18.00
CA GLN A 20 32.46 -35.42 16.69
C GLN A 20 32.35 -34.11 15.94
N THR A 21 33.41 -33.30 15.97
CA THR A 21 33.68 -32.37 14.88
C THR A 21 33.72 -33.23 13.61
N VAL A 22 32.67 -33.19 12.80
CA VAL A 22 32.59 -34.02 11.59
C VAL A 22 33.71 -33.56 10.67
N ASN A 23 34.71 -34.41 10.46
CA ASN A 23 35.78 -34.12 9.53
C ASN A 23 35.23 -34.24 8.09
N PRO A 24 35.08 -33.13 7.33
CA PRO A 24 34.49 -33.18 6.01
C PRO A 24 35.38 -33.93 5.01
N PHE A 25 36.68 -34.08 5.32
CA PHE A 25 37.67 -34.79 4.51
C PHE A 25 37.75 -36.29 4.84
N GLN A 26 36.99 -36.78 5.82
CA GLN A 26 36.97 -38.20 6.17
C GLN A 26 36.52 -39.08 4.99
N LYS A 27 35.60 -38.57 4.15
CA LYS A 27 35.17 -39.24 2.90
C LYS A 27 36.31 -39.42 1.88
N LEU A 28 37.35 -38.59 1.97
CA LEU A 28 38.54 -38.65 1.12
C LEU A 28 39.69 -39.43 1.79
N GLY A 29 39.46 -40.03 2.97
CA GLY A 29 40.42 -40.87 3.67
C GLY A 29 41.43 -40.11 4.54
N TYR A 30 41.24 -38.80 4.78
CA TYR A 30 42.11 -38.01 5.63
C TYR A 30 41.57 -37.92 7.06
N ASP A 31 42.41 -38.26 8.03
CA ASP A 31 42.12 -38.07 9.46
C ASP A 31 42.86 -36.81 9.96
N LEU A 32 42.14 -35.70 10.02
CA LEU A 32 42.67 -34.36 10.31
C LEU A 32 41.81 -33.70 11.40
N LEU A 33 42.48 -32.96 12.28
CA LEU A 33 41.82 -32.17 13.32
C LEU A 33 41.29 -30.88 12.68
N VAL A 34 39.97 -30.74 12.59
CA VAL A 34 39.32 -29.61 11.90
C VAL A 34 39.16 -28.45 12.87
N ALA A 35 39.82 -27.33 12.59
CA ALA A 35 39.61 -26.09 13.31
C ALA A 35 38.29 -25.46 12.86
N THR A 36 37.34 -25.35 13.78
CA THR A 36 36.07 -24.64 13.59
C THR A 36 36.16 -23.24 14.21
N SER A 37 35.48 -22.25 13.63
CA SER A 37 35.50 -20.85 14.07
C SER A 37 35.03 -20.69 15.52
N SER A 38 34.06 -21.50 15.92
CA SER A 38 33.47 -21.60 17.24
C SER A 38 34.15 -22.59 18.18
N LYS A 39 35.23 -23.26 17.74
CA LYS A 39 35.85 -24.39 18.46
C LYS A 39 34.85 -25.51 18.84
N GLY A 40 33.78 -25.66 18.05
CA GLY A 40 32.76 -26.68 18.23
C GLY A 40 31.58 -26.26 19.12
N GLU A 41 31.48 -24.98 19.47
CA GLU A 41 30.34 -24.43 20.21
C GLU A 41 29.08 -24.30 19.34
N PHE A 42 29.24 -24.10 18.02
CA PHE A 42 28.14 -24.01 17.06
C PHE A 42 28.29 -25.04 15.93
N GLU A 43 27.17 -25.49 15.38
CA GLU A 43 27.14 -26.33 14.18
C GLU A 43 27.47 -25.48 12.95
N GLU A 44 28.67 -25.65 12.40
CA GLU A 44 29.21 -24.84 11.29
C GLU A 44 29.04 -25.49 9.91
N PHE A 45 28.48 -26.69 9.85
CA PHE A 45 28.28 -27.42 8.61
C PHE A 45 26.79 -27.52 8.29
N HIS A 46 26.35 -26.81 7.25
CA HIS A 46 24.93 -26.74 6.88
C HIS A 46 24.47 -27.84 5.90
N ASP A 47 25.39 -28.74 5.52
CA ASP A 47 25.20 -29.70 4.42
C ASP A 47 24.79 -31.10 4.90
N GLN A 48 24.43 -31.26 6.18
CA GLN A 48 24.29 -32.57 6.81
C GLN A 48 22.86 -33.15 6.80
N THR A 49 21.86 -32.33 6.52
CA THR A 49 20.45 -32.71 6.56
C THR A 49 19.86 -32.95 5.17
N ASP A 50 19.33 -34.17 4.98
CA ASP A 50 18.69 -34.59 3.72
C ASP A 50 17.37 -33.82 3.46
N MET A 51 16.72 -33.32 4.51
CA MET A 51 15.56 -32.45 4.42
C MET A 51 15.72 -31.23 5.32
N VAL A 52 15.47 -30.06 4.76
CA VAL A 52 15.59 -28.76 5.44
C VAL A 52 14.26 -28.02 5.35
N GLU A 53 13.79 -27.51 6.48
CA GLU A 53 12.66 -26.59 6.53
C GLU A 53 13.15 -25.19 6.10
N ILE A 54 12.54 -24.60 5.07
CA ILE A 54 12.82 -23.25 4.58
C ILE A 54 11.50 -22.46 4.63
N GLY A 55 11.29 -21.69 5.68
CA GLY A 55 10.03 -20.98 5.90
C GLY A 55 8.87 -21.96 6.00
N SER A 56 7.90 -21.88 5.07
CA SER A 56 6.73 -22.76 5.05
C SER A 56 6.89 -24.02 4.18
N VAL A 57 8.10 -24.36 3.71
CA VAL A 57 8.31 -25.55 2.87
C VAL A 57 9.35 -26.50 3.41
N LEU A 58 9.10 -27.80 3.27
CA LEU A 58 10.07 -28.87 3.50
C LEU A 58 10.78 -29.19 2.19
N PHE A 59 12.08 -28.93 2.13
CA PHE A 59 12.89 -29.05 0.92
C PHE A 59 13.90 -30.21 1.06
N ASP A 60 13.94 -31.08 0.06
CA ASP A 60 14.94 -32.15 -0.03
C ASP A 60 16.19 -31.62 -0.75
N THR A 61 17.31 -31.61 -0.04
CA THR A 61 18.58 -31.02 -0.50
C THR A 61 19.29 -31.89 -1.54
N LYS A 62 18.98 -33.19 -1.61
CA LYS A 62 19.56 -34.14 -2.58
C LYS A 62 18.80 -34.14 -3.89
N THR A 63 17.47 -34.19 -3.83
CA THR A 63 16.61 -34.25 -5.02
C THR A 63 16.28 -32.87 -5.58
N LYS A 64 16.52 -31.81 -4.80
CA LYS A 64 16.19 -30.41 -5.11
C LYS A 64 14.70 -30.19 -5.37
N GLN A 65 13.84 -30.92 -4.64
CA GLN A 65 12.40 -30.86 -4.77
C GLN A 65 11.73 -30.41 -3.47
N ILE A 66 10.61 -29.73 -3.62
CA ILE A 66 9.73 -29.38 -2.50
C ILE A 66 8.92 -30.63 -2.15
N VAL A 67 9.14 -31.15 -0.94
CA VAL A 67 8.48 -32.36 -0.46
C VAL A 67 7.09 -32.03 0.07
N LYS A 68 6.94 -30.91 0.78
CA LYS A 68 5.67 -30.51 1.41
C LYS A 68 5.63 -29.01 1.70
N VAL A 69 4.45 -28.40 1.61
CA VAL A 69 4.14 -27.08 2.20
C VAL A 69 3.56 -27.30 3.60
N LEU A 70 4.11 -26.63 4.60
CA LEU A 70 3.73 -26.71 6.01
C LEU A 70 2.69 -25.62 6.33
N ASP A 71 1.62 -25.99 7.04
CA ASP A 71 0.62 -25.05 7.55
C ASP A 71 1.09 -24.39 8.86
N GLU A 72 0.50 -23.23 9.20
CA GLU A 72 0.81 -22.49 10.45
C GLU A 72 0.67 -23.39 11.68
N GLY A 73 1.76 -23.59 12.41
CA GLY A 73 1.84 -24.46 13.60
C GLY A 73 2.51 -25.82 13.40
N GLN A 74 2.90 -26.18 12.17
CA GLN A 74 3.73 -27.38 11.87
C GLN A 74 5.22 -27.06 11.72
N THR A 75 5.61 -25.79 11.79
CA THR A 75 7.00 -25.33 11.64
C THR A 75 7.80 -25.63 12.90
N THR A 76 8.95 -26.30 12.75
CA THR A 76 9.88 -26.57 13.88
C THR A 76 10.84 -25.41 14.12
N ILE A 77 10.88 -24.45 13.20
CA ILE A 77 11.67 -23.22 13.32
C ILE A 77 10.93 -22.26 14.24
N ASP A 78 11.38 -22.15 15.49
CA ASP A 78 11.07 -21.01 16.35
C ASP A 78 11.87 -19.81 15.83
N ILE A 79 11.24 -18.96 14.99
CA ILE A 79 11.85 -17.73 14.51
C ILE A 79 11.73 -16.69 15.64
N PRO A 80 12.82 -16.32 16.34
CA PRO A 80 12.75 -15.29 17.34
C PRO A 80 12.36 -13.98 16.63
N ALA A 81 11.44 -13.21 17.22
CA ALA A 81 10.92 -11.96 16.68
C ALA A 81 11.99 -10.90 16.33
N ALA A 82 13.25 -11.13 16.71
CA ALA A 82 14.41 -10.36 16.30
C ALA A 82 15.22 -11.13 15.24
N THR A 83 14.67 -11.33 14.04
CA THR A 83 15.39 -12.00 12.96
C THR A 83 16.18 -10.98 12.13
N ALA A 84 17.50 -11.19 12.05
CA ALA A 84 18.33 -10.60 11.01
C ALA A 84 17.87 -11.14 9.63
N ALA A 85 18.11 -10.38 8.55
CA ALA A 85 17.74 -10.84 7.21
C ALA A 85 18.39 -12.20 6.89
N MET A 86 17.66 -13.12 6.27
CA MET A 86 18.17 -14.47 5.95
C MET A 86 19.15 -14.48 4.76
N SER A 87 19.26 -13.37 4.04
CA SER A 87 20.18 -13.18 2.92
C SER A 87 20.89 -11.83 3.03
N ILE A 88 22.05 -11.71 2.39
CA ILE A 88 22.83 -10.47 2.33
C ILE A 88 22.02 -9.43 1.55
N ASP A 89 21.91 -8.20 2.09
CA ASP A 89 21.34 -7.06 1.36
C ASP A 89 22.11 -6.82 0.04
N PRO A 90 21.45 -6.86 -1.14
CA PRO A 90 22.06 -6.58 -2.45
C PRO A 90 22.74 -5.21 -2.56
N HIS A 91 22.46 -4.29 -1.63
CA HIS A 91 23.05 -2.96 -1.55
C HIS A 91 24.05 -2.79 -0.40
N CYS A 92 24.46 -3.87 0.27
CA CYS A 92 25.39 -3.80 1.40
C CYS A 92 26.72 -3.09 1.07
N GLU A 93 27.19 -3.19 -0.18
CA GLU A 93 28.41 -2.52 -0.64
C GLU A 93 28.34 -0.98 -0.61
N ARG A 94 27.14 -0.39 -0.51
CA ARG A 94 26.97 1.07 -0.40
C ARG A 94 27.06 1.56 1.04
N TYR A 95 26.97 0.64 2.01
CA TYR A 95 26.81 0.96 3.43
C TYR A 95 27.70 0.06 4.29
N TYR A 96 29.02 0.13 4.08
CA TYR A 96 30.01 -0.69 4.80
C TYR A 96 29.95 -0.58 6.33
N TRP A 97 29.34 0.48 6.87
CA TRP A 97 29.17 0.70 8.31
C TRP A 97 27.88 0.08 8.89
N ILE A 98 27.03 -0.53 8.07
CA ILE A 98 25.81 -1.25 8.48
C ILE A 98 26.01 -2.73 8.18
N SER A 99 25.64 -3.62 9.10
CA SER A 99 25.73 -5.06 8.85
C SER A 99 24.86 -5.43 7.64
N PRO A 100 25.35 -6.26 6.70
CA PRO A 100 24.58 -6.74 5.55
C PRO A 100 23.30 -7.51 5.92
N TYR A 101 23.15 -7.86 7.20
CA TYR A 101 21.99 -8.57 7.75
C TYR A 101 21.16 -7.71 8.71
N ALA A 102 21.52 -6.43 8.92
CA ALA A 102 20.80 -5.56 9.84
C ALA A 102 19.40 -5.22 9.31
N TYR A 103 18.36 -5.63 10.04
CA TYR A 103 17.00 -5.16 9.78
C TYR A 103 16.88 -3.68 10.15
N ALA A 104 16.36 -2.86 9.23
CA ALA A 104 16.02 -1.47 9.51
C ALA A 104 17.21 -0.65 10.11
N ALA A 105 18.46 -0.96 9.72
CA ALA A 105 19.68 -0.37 10.30
C ALA A 105 19.73 -0.41 11.84
N ASN A 106 19.20 -1.48 12.47
CA ASN A 106 19.03 -1.62 13.92
C ASN A 106 18.17 -0.53 14.58
N ASN A 107 17.37 0.19 13.80
CA ASN A 107 16.38 1.13 14.30
C ASN A 107 15.00 0.84 13.68
N PRO A 108 14.37 -0.27 14.09
CA PRO A 108 13.03 -0.66 13.66
C PRO A 108 11.95 0.17 14.36
N ILE A 109 12.24 1.40 14.78
CA ILE A 109 11.24 2.40 15.17
C ILE A 109 11.24 3.51 14.11
N LYS A 110 12.42 3.83 13.57
CA LYS A 110 12.62 4.83 12.53
C LYS A 110 12.51 4.27 11.10
N PHE A 111 12.88 3.01 10.89
CA PHE A 111 12.97 2.40 9.56
C PHE A 111 12.08 1.15 9.40
N ILE A 112 10.93 1.11 10.10
CA ILE A 112 9.84 0.16 9.80
C ILE A 112 9.30 0.50 8.41
N ASP A 113 9.48 -0.39 7.43
CA ASP A 113 8.92 -0.28 6.07
C ASP A 113 7.88 -1.38 5.81
N PRO A 114 6.57 -1.05 5.95
CA PRO A 114 5.54 -1.90 5.38
C PRO A 114 4.26 -1.15 4.92
N ASP A 115 4.31 0.14 4.54
CA ASP A 115 3.36 0.83 3.62
C ASP A 115 3.41 2.37 3.78
N GLY A 116 4.03 3.02 2.78
CA GLY A 116 4.44 4.42 2.75
C GLY A 116 3.32 5.44 2.55
N ARG A 117 3.54 6.66 3.06
CA ARG A 117 2.49 7.67 3.16
C ARG A 117 2.93 9.06 2.66
N ASP A 118 2.12 9.78 1.88
CA ASP A 118 2.68 10.70 0.88
C ASP A 118 2.14 12.14 0.93
N ILE A 119 3.05 13.12 0.80
CA ILE A 119 2.70 14.53 0.55
C ILE A 119 2.84 14.80 -0.94
N TYR A 120 1.73 15.15 -1.57
CA TYR A 120 1.67 15.53 -2.97
C TYR A 120 1.74 17.05 -3.15
N ARG A 121 2.46 17.47 -4.19
CA ARG A 121 2.39 18.81 -4.75
C ARG A 121 1.34 18.81 -5.85
N PHE A 122 0.39 19.74 -5.77
CA PHE A 122 -0.58 19.99 -6.84
C PHE A 122 -0.22 21.25 -7.60
N ASP A 123 -0.13 21.16 -8.93
CA ASP A 123 0.07 22.29 -9.83
C ASP A 123 -1.28 22.80 -10.37
N ASP A 124 -1.68 24.01 -9.99
CA ASP A 124 -2.97 24.61 -10.40
C ASP A 124 -3.06 24.84 -11.93
N LYS A 125 -1.91 24.98 -12.62
CA LYS A 125 -1.89 25.20 -14.08
C LYS A 125 -2.10 23.91 -14.85
N SER A 126 -1.27 22.90 -14.59
CA SER A 126 -1.33 21.62 -15.30
C SER A 126 -2.41 20.67 -14.74
N GLY A 127 -2.76 20.80 -13.46
CA GLY A 127 -3.62 19.88 -12.74
C GLY A 127 -2.91 18.61 -12.24
N GLN A 128 -1.60 18.51 -12.45
CA GLN A 128 -0.81 17.33 -12.09
C GLN A 128 -0.48 17.32 -10.61
N PHE A 129 -0.56 16.12 -10.03
CA PHE A 129 -0.07 15.79 -8.71
C PHE A 129 1.32 15.16 -8.84
N THR A 130 2.29 15.64 -8.06
CA THR A 130 3.64 15.08 -7.99
C THR A 130 3.93 14.66 -6.56
N LEU A 131 4.40 13.43 -6.35
CA LEU A 131 4.85 12.98 -5.05
C LEU A 131 6.10 13.78 -4.64
N ALA A 132 6.04 14.44 -3.47
CA ALA A 132 7.11 15.33 -3.01
C ALA A 132 7.82 14.81 -1.75
N VAL A 133 7.09 14.18 -0.83
CA VAL A 133 7.65 13.62 0.41
C VAL A 133 6.94 12.31 0.72
N GLN A 134 7.71 11.27 1.05
CA GLN A 134 7.22 10.03 1.62
C GLN A 134 7.43 10.06 3.14
N ASN A 135 6.44 9.60 3.89
CA ASN A 135 6.27 9.69 5.33
C ASN A 135 5.46 8.49 5.88
N ASN A 136 5.18 8.51 7.18
CA ASN A 136 4.45 7.46 7.89
C ASN A 136 3.13 7.99 8.53
N ASP A 137 2.30 8.82 7.86
CA ASP A 137 0.89 9.17 8.24
C ASP A 137 -0.30 8.37 7.63
N LYS A 138 -1.41 8.12 8.35
CA LYS A 138 -2.51 7.22 7.89
C LYS A 138 -3.20 7.64 6.57
N THR A 139 -3.02 8.89 6.16
CA THR A 139 -3.71 9.55 5.05
C THR A 139 -2.71 10.33 4.21
N ASP A 140 -3.02 10.53 2.93
CA ASP A 140 -2.31 11.45 2.05
C ASP A 140 -2.64 12.92 2.34
N GLN A 141 -1.78 13.80 1.84
CA GLN A 141 -1.93 15.25 1.97
C GLN A 141 -1.55 15.97 0.69
N ILE A 142 -2.17 17.13 0.46
CA ILE A 142 -1.73 18.08 -0.56
C ILE A 142 -0.97 19.21 0.15
N GLY A 143 0.34 19.28 -0.05
CA GLY A 143 1.21 20.28 0.56
C GLY A 143 1.11 21.66 -0.07
N LYS A 144 1.47 22.70 0.69
CA LYS A 144 1.72 24.05 0.17
C LYS A 144 3.18 24.18 -0.20
N PHE A 145 3.46 24.53 -1.45
CA PHE A 145 4.81 24.67 -1.96
C PHE A 145 5.09 26.11 -2.37
N LYS A 146 6.31 26.56 -2.10
CA LYS A 146 6.84 27.82 -2.62
C LYS A 146 7.70 27.51 -3.85
N TYR A 147 7.35 28.14 -4.96
CA TYR A 147 8.14 28.07 -6.19
C TYR A 147 9.28 29.09 -6.17
N ASP A 148 10.49 28.64 -6.46
CA ASP A 148 11.66 29.49 -6.67
C ASP A 148 12.00 29.55 -8.17
N LYS A 149 11.80 30.74 -8.76
CA LYS A 149 12.06 31.00 -10.19
C LYS A 149 13.53 30.88 -10.58
N LYS A 150 14.46 31.05 -9.65
CA LYS A 150 15.90 31.06 -9.95
C LYS A 150 16.44 29.65 -10.11
N THR A 151 15.96 28.73 -9.29
CA THR A 151 16.38 27.33 -9.26
C THR A 151 15.40 26.42 -10.00
N ASP A 152 14.24 26.93 -10.38
CA ASP A 152 13.12 26.17 -10.95
C ASP A 152 12.68 25.01 -10.04
N THR A 153 12.70 25.24 -8.72
CA THR A 153 12.37 24.22 -7.72
C THR A 153 11.19 24.63 -6.86
N TYR A 154 10.54 23.62 -6.30
CA TYR A 154 9.43 23.77 -5.37
C TYR A 154 9.89 23.32 -3.99
N THR A 155 9.64 24.14 -2.98
CA THR A 155 10.01 23.86 -1.60
C THR A 155 8.76 23.74 -0.74
N LEU A 156 8.65 22.64 0.00
CA LEU A 156 7.52 22.43 0.91
C LEU A 156 7.55 23.49 2.01
N GLN A 157 6.42 24.16 2.23
CA GLN A 157 6.28 25.13 3.30
C GLN A 157 5.94 24.42 4.60
N THR A 158 6.65 24.74 5.67
CA THR A 158 6.39 24.22 7.01
C THR A 158 5.96 25.32 7.98
N ASN A 159 5.33 24.93 9.09
CA ASN A 159 5.04 25.84 10.20
C ASN A 159 6.26 25.98 11.13
N LYS A 160 6.13 26.77 12.20
CA LYS A 160 7.24 27.00 13.16
C LYS A 160 7.71 25.72 13.88
N LYS A 161 6.89 24.66 13.90
CA LYS A 161 7.20 23.35 14.49
C LYS A 161 7.82 22.38 13.48
N GLY A 162 7.96 22.78 12.21
CA GLY A 162 8.47 21.92 11.14
C GLY A 162 7.40 21.04 10.47
N GLU A 163 6.12 21.14 10.87
CA GLU A 163 5.03 20.38 10.25
C GLU A 163 4.68 20.98 8.89
N ALA A 164 4.38 20.12 7.90
CA ALA A 164 3.99 20.55 6.57
C ALA A 164 2.73 21.41 6.61
N LYS A 165 2.73 22.54 5.90
CA LYS A 165 1.50 23.29 5.64
C LYS A 165 0.76 22.62 4.50
N THR A 166 -0.51 22.33 4.70
CA THR A 166 -1.35 21.65 3.71
C THR A 166 -2.36 22.62 3.08
N ARG A 167 -2.76 22.30 1.84
CA ARG A 167 -3.97 22.79 1.19
C ARG A 167 -5.16 21.90 1.55
N MET A 168 -4.90 20.60 1.70
CA MET A 168 -5.85 19.57 2.07
C MET A 168 -5.10 18.45 2.81
N ASP A 169 -5.72 17.89 3.83
CA ASP A 169 -5.23 16.77 4.62
C ASP A 169 -6.33 15.71 4.77
N GLY A 170 -6.01 14.58 5.41
CA GLY A 170 -6.98 13.52 5.67
C GLY A 170 -7.44 12.75 4.43
N ILE A 171 -6.69 12.80 3.33
CA ILE A 171 -7.07 12.12 2.08
C ILE A 171 -6.81 10.63 2.24
N GLU A 172 -7.83 9.80 2.08
CA GLU A 172 -7.64 8.35 2.17
C GLU A 172 -6.73 7.82 1.05
N LYS A 173 -6.05 6.71 1.36
CA LYS A 173 -5.09 6.08 0.45
C LYS A 173 -5.76 5.50 -0.79
N GLY A 174 -5.00 5.47 -1.89
CA GLY A 174 -5.47 4.94 -3.17
C GLY A 174 -6.24 5.95 -4.02
N ILE A 175 -6.48 7.16 -3.51
CA ILE A 175 -7.05 8.28 -4.27
C ILE A 175 -5.97 9.00 -5.08
N LEU A 176 -4.83 9.29 -4.44
CA LEU A 176 -3.69 9.97 -5.05
C LEU A 176 -2.61 8.98 -5.45
N LYS A 177 -1.89 9.32 -6.52
CA LYS A 177 -0.68 8.61 -6.99
C LYS A 177 0.21 9.59 -7.74
N ASP A 178 1.51 9.29 -7.83
CA ASP A 178 2.42 10.18 -8.56
C ASP A 178 1.99 10.33 -10.03
N GLY A 179 1.98 11.57 -10.50
CA GLY A 179 1.58 11.94 -11.86
C GLY A 179 0.08 12.00 -12.13
N ILE A 180 -0.80 11.65 -11.18
CA ILE A 180 -2.27 11.70 -11.41
C ILE A 180 -2.72 13.12 -11.79
N ASN A 181 -3.70 13.23 -12.70
CA ASN A 181 -4.23 14.50 -13.15
C ASN A 181 -5.75 14.47 -13.25
N PHE A 182 -6.43 15.16 -12.33
CA PHE A 182 -7.90 15.28 -12.36
C PHE A 182 -8.40 16.40 -13.30
N LYS A 183 -7.51 17.27 -13.77
CA LYS A 183 -7.88 18.38 -14.68
C LYS A 183 -8.11 17.87 -16.08
N THR A 184 -7.13 17.16 -16.63
CA THR A 184 -7.10 16.79 -18.04
C THR A 184 -7.49 15.33 -18.30
N GLU A 185 -7.51 14.50 -17.25
CA GLU A 185 -7.77 13.06 -17.36
C GLU A 185 -8.94 12.60 -16.50
N ASN A 186 -9.59 11.54 -16.99
CA ASN A 186 -10.63 10.82 -16.28
C ASN A 186 -9.99 9.81 -15.34
N ASN A 187 -10.41 9.79 -14.08
CA ASN A 187 -9.80 8.94 -13.08
C ASN A 187 -10.80 7.91 -12.54
N LEU A 188 -10.31 6.70 -12.29
CA LEU A 188 -11.10 5.62 -11.69
C LEU A 188 -10.44 5.21 -10.39
N VAL A 189 -11.15 5.38 -9.28
CA VAL A 189 -10.68 5.03 -7.94
C VAL A 189 -11.41 3.76 -7.50
N ALA A 190 -10.69 2.72 -7.10
CA ALA A 190 -11.30 1.53 -6.50
C ALA A 190 -11.63 1.82 -5.03
N VAL A 191 -12.80 1.36 -4.56
CA VAL A 191 -13.29 1.63 -3.21
C VAL A 191 -13.86 0.39 -2.54
N GLY A 192 -13.78 0.36 -1.21
CA GLY A 192 -14.44 -0.64 -0.36
C GLY A 192 -13.72 -1.98 -0.23
N GLY A 193 -12.60 -2.18 -0.91
CA GLY A 193 -11.71 -3.33 -0.70
C GLY A 193 -10.65 -3.10 0.39
N GLU A 194 -9.87 -4.14 0.68
CA GLU A 194 -8.71 -4.05 1.56
C GLU A 194 -7.66 -3.09 0.98
N ASN A 195 -7.12 -2.19 1.80
CA ASN A 195 -6.19 -1.13 1.41
C ASN A 195 -6.72 -0.14 0.34
N GLN A 196 -8.03 -0.07 0.16
CA GLN A 196 -8.68 0.92 -0.71
C GLN A 196 -9.33 2.02 0.12
N ALA A 197 -9.51 3.19 -0.50
CA ALA A 197 -10.35 4.23 0.08
C ALA A 197 -11.79 3.72 0.26
N THR A 198 -12.46 4.25 1.27
CA THR A 198 -13.89 4.15 1.43
C THR A 198 -14.58 5.07 0.42
N LEU A 199 -15.85 4.76 0.11
CA LEU A 199 -16.66 5.65 -0.72
C LEU A 199 -16.78 7.05 -0.11
N SER A 200 -16.94 7.14 1.22
CA SER A 200 -16.99 8.41 1.95
C SER A 200 -15.69 9.17 1.81
N GLY A 201 -14.53 8.52 1.97
CA GLY A 201 -13.22 9.16 1.82
C GLY A 201 -13.00 9.74 0.43
N VAL A 202 -13.48 9.06 -0.62
CA VAL A 202 -13.45 9.60 -1.99
C VAL A 202 -14.39 10.79 -2.15
N GLN A 203 -15.61 10.73 -1.62
CA GLN A 203 -16.56 11.84 -1.66
C GLN A 203 -16.05 13.06 -0.89
N ASP A 204 -15.45 12.85 0.29
CA ASP A 204 -14.82 13.89 1.10
C ASP A 204 -13.65 14.55 0.36
N PHE A 205 -12.80 13.75 -0.28
CA PHE A 205 -11.74 14.27 -1.16
C PHE A 205 -12.35 15.11 -2.29
N ILE A 206 -13.35 14.61 -3.02
CA ILE A 206 -13.96 15.29 -4.15
C ILE A 206 -14.57 16.64 -3.74
N MET A 207 -15.28 16.70 -2.61
CA MET A 207 -15.85 17.95 -2.08
C MET A 207 -14.76 18.96 -1.74
N ASN A 208 -13.75 18.55 -0.95
CA ASN A 208 -12.64 19.45 -0.60
C ASN A 208 -11.82 19.85 -1.83
N PHE A 209 -11.68 18.96 -2.82
CA PHE A 209 -10.94 19.22 -4.04
C PHE A 209 -11.68 20.21 -4.93
N SER A 210 -12.99 20.04 -5.10
CA SER A 210 -13.89 20.99 -5.77
C SER A 210 -13.79 22.39 -5.17
N GLU A 211 -13.78 22.52 -3.83
CA GLU A 211 -13.53 23.79 -3.15
C GLU A 211 -12.14 24.35 -3.43
N MET A 212 -11.11 23.49 -3.39
CA MET A 212 -9.73 23.89 -3.58
C MET A 212 -9.46 24.42 -4.99
N VAL A 213 -10.09 23.83 -6.02
CA VAL A 213 -9.95 24.27 -7.42
C VAL A 213 -11.02 25.28 -7.84
N GLY A 214 -12.10 25.42 -7.07
CA GLY A 214 -13.16 26.40 -7.27
C GLY A 214 -14.08 26.10 -8.46
N VAL A 215 -14.21 24.83 -8.86
CA VAL A 215 -15.08 24.38 -9.96
C VAL A 215 -15.85 23.14 -9.55
N GLU A 216 -17.03 22.95 -10.13
CA GLU A 216 -17.78 21.70 -9.97
C GLU A 216 -17.02 20.53 -10.57
N ILE A 217 -17.09 19.40 -9.89
CA ILE A 217 -16.58 18.10 -10.30
C ILE A 217 -17.75 17.14 -10.31
N SER A 218 -17.81 16.28 -11.32
CA SER A 218 -18.88 15.31 -11.51
C SER A 218 -18.33 13.96 -11.92
N GLY A 219 -19.13 12.93 -11.71
CA GLY A 219 -18.74 11.58 -12.03
C GLY A 219 -19.83 10.56 -11.75
N TYR A 220 -19.42 9.31 -11.64
CA TYR A 220 -20.32 8.20 -11.37
C TYR A 220 -19.74 7.29 -10.30
N ASP A 221 -20.58 6.87 -9.37
CA ASP A 221 -20.32 5.68 -8.57
C ASP A 221 -20.69 4.46 -9.41
N LEU A 222 -19.75 3.54 -9.54
CA LEU A 222 -19.87 2.33 -10.34
C LEU A 222 -19.99 1.12 -9.43
N ALA A 223 -21.05 0.34 -9.65
CA ALA A 223 -21.31 -0.89 -8.91
C ALA A 223 -21.02 -2.13 -9.76
N ASN A 224 -20.72 -3.24 -9.08
CA ASN A 224 -20.60 -4.55 -9.74
C ASN A 224 -21.97 -4.97 -10.30
N LYS A 225 -22.00 -5.38 -11.57
CA LYS A 225 -23.22 -5.86 -12.22
C LYS A 225 -23.89 -6.97 -11.42
N GLY A 226 -25.20 -6.85 -11.24
CA GLY A 226 -26.00 -7.76 -10.43
C GLY A 226 -25.97 -7.45 -8.93
N THR A 227 -25.31 -6.37 -8.50
CA THR A 227 -25.27 -5.92 -7.10
C THR A 227 -25.49 -4.40 -7.00
N GLU A 228 -25.77 -3.92 -5.79
CA GLU A 228 -25.80 -2.48 -5.45
C GLU A 228 -24.46 -2.03 -4.83
N ASN A 229 -23.47 -2.92 -4.78
CA ASN A 229 -22.19 -2.65 -4.12
C ASN A 229 -21.30 -1.82 -5.02
N ILE A 230 -21.09 -0.56 -4.63
CA ILE A 230 -20.16 0.36 -5.28
C ILE A 230 -18.74 -0.15 -5.05
N SER A 231 -17.99 -0.36 -6.13
CA SER A 231 -16.60 -0.83 -6.10
C SER A 231 -15.63 0.16 -6.71
N ASN A 232 -16.13 1.12 -7.49
CA ASN A 232 -15.30 2.13 -8.12
C ASN A 232 -16.02 3.48 -8.18
N VAL A 233 -15.25 4.55 -8.12
CA VAL A 233 -15.72 5.92 -8.35
C VAL A 233 -15.00 6.45 -9.58
N HIS A 234 -15.77 6.77 -10.61
CA HIS A 234 -15.28 7.50 -11.76
C HIS A 234 -15.36 9.00 -11.48
N ILE A 235 -14.23 9.70 -11.57
CA ILE A 235 -14.10 11.15 -11.44
C ILE A 235 -13.80 11.71 -12.82
N GLY A 236 -14.75 12.47 -13.37
CA GLY A 236 -14.62 13.12 -14.67
C GLY A 236 -13.61 14.26 -14.62
N LYS A 237 -12.86 14.43 -15.71
CA LYS A 237 -11.90 15.53 -15.85
C LYS A 237 -12.57 16.90 -15.75
N TYR A 238 -11.92 17.89 -15.12
CA TYR A 238 -12.51 19.21 -14.87
C TYR A 238 -12.02 20.36 -15.77
N GLU A 239 -11.16 20.13 -16.77
CA GLU A 239 -10.49 21.17 -17.60
C GLU A 239 -11.40 22.28 -18.14
N ASN A 240 -12.69 22.01 -18.36
CA ASN A 240 -13.67 22.96 -18.87
C ASN A 240 -14.86 23.21 -17.93
N ASN A 241 -14.78 22.69 -16.70
CA ASN A 241 -15.82 22.87 -15.71
C ASN A 241 -15.78 24.31 -15.16
N LYS A 242 -16.92 24.75 -14.64
CA LYS A 242 -17.11 26.03 -13.97
C LYS A 242 -17.62 25.79 -12.56
N TYR A 243 -17.74 26.85 -11.78
CA TYR A 243 -18.30 26.78 -10.42
C TYR A 243 -19.79 26.41 -10.39
N ASP A 244 -20.48 26.47 -11.53
CA ASP A 244 -21.92 26.22 -11.74
C ASP A 244 -22.20 25.22 -12.88
N LYS A 245 -21.16 24.51 -13.34
CA LYS A 245 -21.29 23.54 -14.42
C LYS A 245 -20.16 22.53 -14.47
N ALA A 246 -20.48 21.25 -14.31
CA ALA A 246 -19.58 20.14 -14.59
C ALA A 246 -19.92 19.36 -15.87
N TYR A 247 -18.89 18.76 -16.48
CA TYR A 247 -19.01 17.78 -17.55
C TYR A 247 -18.54 16.41 -17.09
N LYS A 248 -19.45 15.42 -17.10
CA LYS A 248 -19.20 14.07 -16.59
C LYS A 248 -18.16 13.28 -17.41
N ASN A 249 -17.94 13.65 -18.67
CA ASN A 249 -16.90 13.11 -19.54
C ASN A 249 -16.70 11.58 -19.42
N TYR A 250 -17.77 10.80 -19.48
CA TYR A 250 -17.69 9.36 -19.22
C TYR A 250 -17.96 8.54 -20.47
N ASN A 251 -17.02 7.65 -20.82
CA ASN A 251 -17.29 6.52 -21.70
C ASN A 251 -16.56 5.31 -21.13
N GLY A 252 -17.22 4.54 -20.26
CA GLY A 252 -16.59 3.42 -19.57
C GLY A 252 -15.92 2.40 -20.49
N GLN A 253 -16.48 2.15 -21.69
CA GLN A 253 -15.89 1.20 -22.64
C GLN A 253 -14.57 1.72 -23.24
N ARG A 254 -14.48 3.03 -23.49
CA ARG A 254 -13.26 3.67 -24.02
C ARG A 254 -12.24 3.92 -22.91
N ASP A 255 -12.70 4.42 -21.78
CA ASP A 255 -11.85 4.92 -20.71
C ASP A 255 -11.34 3.77 -19.83
N TYR A 256 -12.15 2.72 -19.62
CA TYR A 256 -11.85 1.58 -18.73
C TYR A 256 -12.25 0.22 -19.32
N PRO A 257 -11.73 -0.16 -20.52
CA PRO A 257 -12.16 -1.36 -21.24
C PRO A 257 -11.99 -2.67 -20.46
N SER A 258 -10.99 -2.74 -19.57
CA SER A 258 -10.68 -3.94 -18.78
C SER A 258 -11.69 -4.25 -17.68
N VAL A 259 -12.42 -3.25 -17.18
CA VAL A 259 -13.33 -3.40 -16.03
C VAL A 259 -14.79 -3.11 -16.36
N MET A 260 -15.07 -2.36 -17.43
CA MET A 260 -16.44 -1.94 -17.78
C MET A 260 -17.39 -3.11 -18.11
N GLY A 261 -16.84 -4.25 -18.52
CA GLY A 261 -17.61 -5.48 -18.70
C GLY A 261 -18.37 -5.91 -17.43
N ASN A 262 -17.83 -5.58 -16.25
CA ASN A 262 -18.32 -6.04 -14.94
C ASN A 262 -19.00 -4.94 -14.12
N LEU A 263 -18.91 -3.68 -14.55
CA LEU A 263 -19.42 -2.52 -13.80
C LEU A 263 -20.61 -1.86 -14.52
N TYR A 264 -21.44 -1.15 -13.75
CA TYR A 264 -22.47 -0.26 -14.31
C TYR A 264 -22.56 1.03 -13.49
N GLU A 265 -23.05 2.08 -14.12
CA GLU A 265 -23.29 3.38 -13.53
C GLU A 265 -24.49 3.32 -12.57
N HIS A 266 -24.20 3.39 -11.27
CA HIS A 266 -25.17 3.19 -10.19
C HIS A 266 -25.71 4.54 -9.67
N THR A 267 -24.81 5.48 -9.35
CA THR A 267 -25.15 6.82 -8.88
C THR A 267 -24.44 7.86 -9.71
N ASP A 268 -25.19 8.87 -10.17
CA ASP A 268 -24.67 10.05 -10.84
C ASP A 268 -24.50 11.15 -9.81
N TRP A 269 -23.29 11.70 -9.69
CA TRP A 269 -23.01 12.73 -8.71
C TRP A 269 -22.30 13.92 -9.33
N HIS A 270 -22.49 15.08 -8.70
CA HIS A 270 -21.69 16.27 -8.92
C HIS A 270 -21.58 17.08 -7.64
N THR A 271 -20.63 18.00 -7.62
CA THR A 271 -20.39 18.90 -6.49
C THR A 271 -20.90 20.29 -6.77
N HIS A 272 -21.32 21.01 -5.73
CA HIS A 272 -21.47 22.46 -5.74
C HIS A 272 -20.39 23.09 -4.84
N PRO A 273 -19.41 23.84 -5.38
CA PRO A 273 -18.42 24.54 -4.56
C PRO A 273 -19.08 25.71 -3.80
N SER A 274 -18.43 26.20 -2.75
CA SER A 274 -18.97 27.19 -1.81
C SER A 274 -19.42 28.50 -2.45
N ARG A 275 -18.85 28.82 -3.61
CA ARG A 275 -19.21 29.94 -4.48
C ARG A 275 -20.60 29.83 -5.11
N ALA A 276 -21.18 28.63 -5.17
CA ALA A 276 -22.55 28.42 -5.62
C ALA A 276 -23.55 29.11 -4.68
N ALA A 277 -24.73 29.44 -5.21
CA ALA A 277 -25.78 30.09 -4.43
C ALA A 277 -26.22 29.19 -3.26
N VAL A 278 -26.68 29.81 -2.17
CA VAL A 278 -27.16 29.06 -0.99
C VAL A 278 -28.34 28.15 -1.35
N SER A 279 -29.18 28.56 -2.31
CA SER A 279 -30.25 27.72 -2.84
C SER A 279 -29.71 26.40 -3.38
N ASP A 280 -28.67 26.46 -4.21
CA ASP A 280 -28.16 25.32 -4.97
C ASP A 280 -27.45 24.32 -4.04
N LYS A 281 -26.96 24.80 -2.89
CA LYS A 281 -26.38 23.98 -1.83
C LYS A 281 -27.41 23.26 -0.95
N THR A 282 -28.71 23.51 -1.17
CA THR A 282 -29.80 22.94 -0.35
C THR A 282 -30.90 22.26 -1.16
N ARG A 283 -30.92 22.44 -2.49
CA ARG A 283 -31.86 21.79 -3.41
C ARG A 283 -31.27 21.72 -4.83
N PRO A 284 -31.74 20.79 -5.68
CA PRO A 284 -31.35 20.79 -7.09
C PRO A 284 -31.87 22.03 -7.82
N SER A 285 -31.05 22.55 -8.73
CA SER A 285 -31.41 23.58 -9.69
C SER A 285 -32.19 23.00 -10.88
N GLU A 286 -32.77 23.87 -11.71
CA GLU A 286 -33.40 23.44 -12.97
C GLU A 286 -32.38 22.79 -13.92
N GLN A 287 -31.13 23.26 -13.90
CA GLN A 287 -30.04 22.66 -14.67
C GLN A 287 -29.77 21.22 -14.23
N ASP A 288 -29.87 20.93 -12.94
CA ASP A 288 -29.64 19.59 -12.40
C ASP A 288 -30.75 18.63 -12.81
N LEU A 289 -32.01 19.08 -12.77
CA LEU A 289 -33.16 18.29 -13.22
C LEU A 289 -33.09 17.99 -14.73
N ASN A 290 -32.63 18.95 -15.53
CA ASN A 290 -32.37 18.76 -16.95
C ASN A 290 -31.19 17.80 -17.18
N GLY A 291 -30.14 17.92 -16.38
CA GLY A 291 -28.99 17.00 -16.37
C GLY A 291 -29.41 15.56 -16.07
N LYS A 292 -30.20 15.36 -15.01
CA LYS A 292 -30.81 14.07 -14.64
C LYS A 292 -31.63 13.49 -15.78
N SER A 293 -32.51 14.28 -16.39
CA SER A 293 -33.34 13.84 -17.52
C SER A 293 -32.49 13.37 -18.71
N ASN A 294 -31.39 14.06 -18.98
CA ASN A 294 -30.42 13.66 -20.01
C ASN A 294 -29.69 12.36 -19.64
N THR A 295 -29.17 12.23 -18.41
CA THR A 295 -28.55 10.98 -17.94
C THR A 295 -29.53 9.82 -18.07
N GLN A 296 -30.78 9.97 -17.62
CA GLN A 296 -31.78 8.90 -17.70
C GLN A 296 -32.13 8.49 -19.14
N LYS A 297 -31.99 9.39 -20.10
CA LYS A 297 -32.21 9.10 -21.53
C LYS A 297 -31.11 8.19 -22.11
N TYR A 298 -29.85 8.45 -21.77
CA TYR A 298 -28.69 7.78 -22.37
C TYR A 298 -28.10 6.66 -21.49
N HIS A 299 -28.24 6.77 -20.17
CA HIS A 299 -27.77 5.83 -19.14
C HIS A 299 -28.95 5.39 -18.26
N LYS A 300 -29.88 4.64 -18.85
CA LYS A 300 -31.16 4.24 -18.23
C LYS A 300 -31.02 3.47 -16.91
N GLN A 301 -29.87 2.85 -16.69
CA GLN A 301 -29.50 2.10 -15.48
C GLN A 301 -29.28 3.00 -14.26
N VAL A 302 -28.89 4.26 -14.45
CA VAL A 302 -28.67 5.20 -13.34
C VAL A 302 -30.01 5.57 -12.71
N LYS A 303 -30.18 5.26 -11.42
CA LYS A 303 -31.40 5.57 -10.67
C LYS A 303 -31.19 6.59 -9.56
N LYS A 304 -29.97 6.75 -9.07
CA LYS A 304 -29.61 7.64 -7.96
C LYS A 304 -28.87 8.85 -8.50
N PHE A 305 -29.24 10.03 -8.02
CA PHE A 305 -28.64 11.30 -8.38
C PHE A 305 -28.34 12.07 -7.11
N THR A 306 -27.09 12.51 -6.94
CA THR A 306 -26.62 13.09 -5.68
C THR A 306 -25.85 14.37 -5.93
N ILE A 307 -26.14 15.42 -5.15
CA ILE A 307 -25.34 16.64 -5.08
C ILE A 307 -24.51 16.58 -3.82
N LEU A 308 -23.20 16.77 -3.97
CA LEU A 308 -22.23 16.80 -2.89
C LEU A 308 -21.82 18.25 -2.62
N THR A 309 -21.84 18.68 -1.37
CA THR A 309 -21.48 20.06 -1.01
C THR A 309 -20.77 20.05 0.33
N LEU A 310 -19.58 20.66 0.40
CA LEU A 310 -18.80 20.66 1.62
C LEU A 310 -19.58 21.34 2.76
N GLY A 311 -19.76 20.62 3.88
CA GLY A 311 -20.46 21.11 5.07
C GLY A 311 -21.99 20.99 5.00
N TYR A 312 -22.55 20.35 3.97
CA TYR A 312 -23.99 20.07 3.84
C TYR A 312 -24.21 18.57 3.67
N SER A 313 -25.38 18.07 4.07
CA SER A 313 -25.78 16.70 3.77
C SER A 313 -25.96 16.51 2.25
N PRO A 314 -25.59 15.34 1.69
CA PRO A 314 -25.84 15.04 0.29
C PRO A 314 -27.31 15.22 -0.09
N ILE A 315 -27.57 15.83 -1.24
CA ILE A 315 -28.93 16.05 -1.75
C ILE A 315 -29.24 14.99 -2.80
N GLU A 316 -30.17 14.10 -2.49
CA GLU A 316 -30.69 13.13 -3.47
C GLU A 316 -31.89 13.72 -4.21
N TYR A 317 -31.96 13.54 -5.54
CA TYR A 317 -33.02 14.15 -6.36
C TYR A 317 -33.43 13.36 -7.60
#